data_AF-A0AAW1AVU0-F1
#
_entry.id   AF-A0AAW1AVU0-F1
#
_cell.length_a   1.000
_cell.length_b   1.000
_cell.length_c   1.000
_cell.angle_alpha   90.00
_cell.angle_beta   90.00
_cell.angle_gamma   90.00
#
_symmetry.space_group_name_H-M   'P 1'
#
loop_
_entity.id
_entity.type
_entity.pdbx_description
1 polymer ?
#
loop_
_entity_poly.entity_id
_entity_poly.type
_entity_poly.pdbx_seq_one_letter_code
_entity_poly.pdbx_strand_id
1 'polypeptide(L)'
;MDSTNHAEDDALDGCIDWLVDLKKYMALAGEPVRVKCALFYSYIRTNYSMAQSSGLRLMWYKNKGDFEEPIIFSEGRINKDEDAIWFHMAEVQDSGFYTCVLRWVSCRRGKEGGRKEG
;
A
#
# COMPACT_ATOMS: atom_id res chain seq x y z
N MET A 1 23.40 19.53 9.23
CA MET A 1 22.07 20.09 9.52
C MET A 1 21.55 20.73 8.26
N ASP A 2 20.68 20.05 7.53
CA ASP A 2 19.50 20.66 6.92
C ASP A 2 18.48 19.53 6.76
N SER A 3 17.51 19.55 7.67
CA SER A 3 16.39 18.62 7.74
C SER A 3 15.17 19.43 7.37
N THR A 4 14.99 19.70 6.09
CA THR A 4 13.82 20.45 5.63
C THR A 4 13.49 20.03 4.20
N ASN A 5 12.28 19.49 4.04
CA ASN A 5 11.51 19.48 2.79
C ASN A 5 11.60 18.26 1.87
N HIS A 6 11.38 17.06 2.43
CA HIS A 6 10.78 15.95 1.65
C HIS A 6 9.25 15.82 1.86
N ALA A 7 8.65 16.71 2.65
CA ALA A 7 7.21 16.68 2.95
C ALA A 7 6.40 17.79 2.25
N GLU A 8 7.05 18.72 1.53
CA GLU A 8 6.36 19.89 0.95
C GLU A 8 6.01 19.74 -0.54
N ASP A 9 6.47 18.70 -1.25
CA ASP A 9 6.11 18.46 -2.66
C ASP A 9 4.90 17.50 -2.84
N ASP A 10 4.44 16.82 -1.78
CA ASP A 10 3.24 15.96 -1.84
C ASP A 10 1.91 16.74 -1.78
N ALA A 11 1.96 18.02 -1.38
CA ALA A 11 0.78 18.85 -1.16
C ALA A 11 0.17 19.44 -2.45
N LEU A 12 0.92 19.49 -3.56
CA LEU A 12 0.44 20.06 -4.83
C LEU A 12 -0.28 19.06 -5.75
N ASP A 13 -0.29 17.76 -5.40
CA ASP A 13 -0.98 16.70 -6.15
C ASP A 13 -2.12 16.00 -5.36
N GLY A 14 -2.37 16.40 -4.11
CA GLY A 14 -3.53 15.93 -3.32
C GLY A 14 -3.51 14.44 -2.95
N CYS A 15 -2.35 13.79 -3.01
CA CYS A 15 -2.18 12.37 -2.74
C CYS A 15 -1.76 12.18 -1.29
N ILE A 16 -2.73 12.10 -0.39
CA ILE A 16 -2.44 11.80 1.02
C ILE A 16 -2.16 10.29 1.13
N ASP A 17 -0.89 9.92 1.29
CA ASP A 17 -0.49 8.56 1.62
C ASP A 17 -0.63 8.36 3.14
N TRP A 18 -1.71 7.70 3.56
CA TRP A 18 -1.94 7.35 4.97
C TRP A 18 -1.08 6.13 5.34
N LEU A 19 0.10 6.38 5.89
CA LEU A 19 1.00 5.35 6.43
C LEU A 19 0.58 4.97 7.83
N VAL A 20 0.28 3.69 8.02
CA VAL A 20 -0.10 3.14 9.32
C VAL A 20 0.48 1.74 9.44
N ASP A 21 1.29 1.53 10.48
CA ASP A 21 1.78 0.21 10.87
C ASP A 21 1.35 -0.06 12.32
N LEU A 22 0.62 -1.14 12.58
CA LEU A 22 0.25 -1.49 13.96
C LEU A 22 -0.09 -2.96 14.22
N LYS A 23 -0.50 -3.77 13.23
CA LYS A 23 -0.97 -5.13 13.49
C LYS A 23 0.02 -6.18 13.02
N LYS A 24 0.59 -6.91 13.99
CA LYS A 24 1.44 -8.08 13.74
C LYS A 24 0.57 -9.30 13.41
N TYR A 25 0.91 -9.96 12.32
CA TYR A 25 0.35 -11.24 11.91
C TYR A 25 1.45 -12.30 12.02
N MET A 26 1.15 -13.45 12.60
CA MET A 26 2.07 -14.58 12.71
C MET A 26 1.38 -15.82 12.14
N ALA A 27 2.10 -16.55 11.31
CA ALA A 27 1.67 -17.82 10.72
C ALA A 27 2.89 -18.73 10.58
N LEU A 28 2.69 -20.04 10.74
CA LEU A 28 3.74 -21.01 10.44
C LEU A 28 3.86 -21.19 8.92
N ALA A 29 5.03 -21.65 8.47
CA ALA A 29 5.21 -21.96 7.05
C ALA A 29 4.20 -23.02 6.58
N GLY A 30 3.52 -22.77 5.48
CA GLY A 30 2.44 -23.60 4.93
C GLY A 30 1.03 -23.23 5.42
N GLU A 31 0.90 -22.45 6.50
CA GLU A 31 -0.42 -22.03 6.99
C GLU A 31 -0.97 -20.84 6.18
N PRO A 32 -2.30 -20.78 5.97
CA PRO A 32 -2.92 -19.62 5.34
C PRO A 32 -2.96 -18.43 6.30
N VAL A 33 -2.74 -17.22 5.78
CA VAL A 33 -2.86 -15.98 6.56
C VAL A 33 -3.54 -14.88 5.74
N ARG A 34 -4.44 -14.14 6.38
CA ARG A 34 -5.16 -13.02 5.78
C ARG A 34 -4.81 -11.73 6.54
N VAL A 35 -4.05 -10.86 5.88
CA VAL A 35 -3.55 -9.60 6.43
C VAL A 35 -4.47 -8.47 5.98
N LYS A 36 -5.20 -7.84 6.90
CA LYS A 36 -6.15 -6.77 6.59
C LYS A 36 -5.49 -5.40 6.74
N CYS A 37 -5.82 -4.46 5.84
CA CYS A 37 -5.30 -3.11 5.91
C CYS A 37 -5.78 -2.36 7.16
N ALA A 38 -4.84 -1.82 7.93
CA ALA A 38 -5.10 -1.15 9.21
C ALA A 38 -6.01 0.07 9.11
N LEU A 39 -5.96 0.77 7.97
CA LEU A 39 -6.74 1.98 7.74
C LEU A 39 -8.22 1.75 8.05
N PHE A 40 -8.83 0.71 7.46
CA PHE A 40 -10.27 0.47 7.47
C PHE A 40 -10.86 0.02 8.81
N TYR A 41 -10.03 -0.41 9.77
CA TYR A 41 -10.54 -0.85 11.08
C TYR A 41 -10.05 -0.01 12.25
N SER A 42 -9.15 0.95 12.05
CA SER A 42 -8.60 1.75 13.16
C SER A 42 -8.42 3.25 12.90
N TYR A 43 -8.23 3.69 11.65
CA TYR A 43 -7.83 5.07 11.37
C TYR A 43 -8.88 5.88 10.61
N ILE A 44 -9.57 5.25 9.65
CA ILE A 44 -10.58 5.94 8.84
C ILE A 44 -11.96 5.36 9.13
N ARG A 45 -12.98 6.24 9.06
CA ARG A 45 -14.38 5.87 9.32
C ARG A 45 -15.08 5.20 8.12
N THR A 46 -14.44 5.22 6.96
CA THR A 46 -14.97 4.62 5.73
C THR A 46 -14.50 3.18 5.63
N ASN A 47 -15.29 2.31 5.01
CA ASN A 47 -14.89 0.93 4.71
C ASN A 47 -14.31 0.83 3.29
N TYR A 48 -13.81 -0.36 2.93
CA TYR A 48 -13.19 -0.59 1.63
C TYR A 48 -14.10 -0.27 0.45
N SER A 49 -15.34 -0.77 0.48
CA SER A 49 -16.32 -0.56 -0.60
C SER A 49 -16.66 0.91 -0.79
N MET A 50 -16.83 1.66 0.31
CA MET A 50 -17.09 3.10 0.27
C MET A 50 -15.87 3.90 -0.21
N ALA A 51 -14.65 3.51 0.18
CA ALA A 51 -13.44 4.13 -0.34
C ALA A 51 -13.30 3.88 -1.85
N GLN A 52 -13.57 2.65 -2.32
CA GLN A 52 -13.57 2.33 -3.74
C GLN A 52 -14.60 3.14 -4.52
N SER A 53 -15.84 3.26 -4.02
CA SER A 53 -16.89 4.03 -4.69
C SER A 53 -16.60 5.52 -4.74
N SER A 54 -15.85 6.03 -3.77
CA SER A 54 -15.39 7.42 -3.73
C SER A 54 -14.21 7.70 -4.67
N GLY A 55 -13.67 6.68 -5.37
CA GLY A 55 -12.54 6.86 -6.29
C GLY A 55 -11.17 6.76 -5.64
N LEU A 56 -11.06 6.14 -4.45
CA LEU A 56 -9.77 5.75 -3.87
C LEU A 56 -9.37 4.34 -4.31
N ARG A 57 -8.07 4.10 -4.47
CA ARG A 57 -7.47 2.79 -4.75
C ARG A 57 -6.59 2.37 -3.59
N LEU A 58 -6.82 1.15 -3.12
CA LEU A 58 -5.94 0.50 -2.15
C LEU A 58 -4.76 -0.16 -2.88
N MET A 59 -3.56 0.26 -2.52
CA MET A 59 -2.29 -0.29 -2.98
C MET A 59 -1.56 -0.92 -1.79
N TRP A 60 -0.74 -1.92 -2.08
CA TRP A 60 0.05 -2.62 -1.07
C TRP A 60 1.51 -2.64 -1.47
N TYR A 61 2.38 -2.47 -0.48
CA TYR A 61 3.83 -2.46 -0.62
C TYR A 61 4.44 -3.42 0.39
N LYS A 62 5.55 -4.03 0.03
CA LYS A 62 6.37 -4.85 0.92
C LYS A 62 7.75 -4.22 1.03
N ASN A 63 8.27 -4.14 2.24
CA ASN A 63 9.64 -3.71 2.43
C ASN A 63 10.63 -4.77 1.89
N LYS A 64 11.71 -4.30 1.28
CA LYS A 64 12.80 -5.14 0.78
C LYS A 64 14.11 -4.41 0.98
N GLY A 65 14.76 -4.69 2.11
CA GLY A 65 15.86 -3.86 2.60
C GLY A 65 15.33 -2.48 2.98
N ASP A 66 15.95 -1.44 2.42
CA ASP A 66 15.63 -0.03 2.71
C ASP A 66 14.54 0.58 1.80
N PHE A 67 14.01 -0.21 0.85
CA PHE A 67 13.02 0.25 -0.12
C PHE A 67 11.66 -0.44 0.05
N GLU A 68 10.58 0.25 -0.29
CA GLU A 68 9.24 -0.32 -0.43
C GLU A 68 8.96 -0.64 -1.90
N GLU A 69 8.68 -1.91 -2.21
CA GLU A 69 8.29 -2.35 -3.56
C GLU A 69 6.77 -2.63 -3.61
N PRO A 70 6.06 -2.21 -4.67
CA PRO A 70 4.65 -2.53 -4.83
C PRO A 70 4.46 -4.04 -5.00
N ILE A 71 3.45 -4.59 -4.34
CA ILE A 71 3.13 -6.01 -4.46
C ILE A 71 2.37 -6.24 -5.76
N ILE A 72 2.93 -7.09 -6.61
CA ILE A 72 2.29 -7.52 -7.85
C ILE A 72 1.45 -8.75 -7.52
N PHE A 73 0.13 -8.57 -7.44
CA PHE A 73 -0.80 -9.67 -7.23
C PHE A 73 -1.03 -10.41 -8.55
N SER A 74 -0.94 -11.73 -8.51
CA SER A 74 -1.31 -12.64 -9.59
C SER A 74 -2.26 -13.71 -9.07
N GLU A 75 -2.90 -14.46 -9.97
CA GLU A 75 -3.56 -15.71 -9.56
C GLU A 75 -2.46 -16.69 -9.12
N GLY A 76 -2.40 -16.99 -7.82
CA GLY A 76 -1.29 -17.75 -7.24
C GLY A 76 -1.38 -17.87 -5.72
N ARG A 77 -0.23 -18.13 -5.08
CA ARG A 77 -0.11 -18.32 -3.62
C ARG A 77 -0.54 -17.08 -2.83
N ILE A 78 -0.33 -15.89 -3.39
CA ILE A 78 -0.66 -14.60 -2.77
C ILE A 78 -1.59 -13.83 -3.72
N ASN A 79 -2.75 -13.42 -3.23
CA ASN A 79 -3.67 -12.57 -3.98
C ASN A 79 -4.18 -11.40 -3.12
N LYS A 80 -4.82 -10.45 -3.79
CA LYS A 80 -5.54 -9.37 -3.14
C LYS A 80 -7.02 -9.75 -3.03
N ASP A 81 -7.55 -9.66 -1.82
CA ASP A 81 -8.95 -9.92 -1.51
C ASP A 81 -9.53 -8.72 -0.73
N GLU A 82 -10.34 -7.90 -1.41
CA GLU A 82 -10.88 -6.64 -0.88
C GLU A 82 -9.81 -5.72 -0.24
N ASP A 83 -9.88 -5.55 1.09
CA ASP A 83 -9.00 -4.75 1.93
C ASP A 83 -7.82 -5.54 2.49
N ALA A 84 -7.63 -6.77 2.05
CA ALA A 84 -6.67 -7.71 2.59
C ALA A 84 -5.75 -8.30 1.51
N ILE A 85 -4.58 -8.73 1.97
CA ILE A 85 -3.73 -9.67 1.23
C ILE A 85 -4.02 -11.06 1.80
N TRP A 86 -4.28 -12.02 0.92
CA TRP A 86 -4.42 -13.41 1.31
C TRP A 86 -3.20 -14.20 0.83
N PHE A 87 -2.53 -14.83 1.79
CA PHE A 87 -1.51 -15.84 1.56
C PHE A 87 -2.20 -17.19 1.75
N HIS A 88 -2.38 -17.95 0.67
CA HIS A 88 -2.95 -19.29 0.74
C HIS A 88 -2.00 -20.27 1.42
N MET A 89 -0.69 -20.06 1.27
CA MET A 89 0.37 -20.76 1.99
C MET A 89 1.46 -19.74 2.34
N ALA A 90 1.72 -19.51 3.62
CA ALA A 90 2.79 -18.62 4.07
C ALA A 90 4.17 -19.28 3.89
N GLU A 91 5.16 -18.49 3.49
CA GLU A 91 6.56 -18.90 3.41
C GLU A 91 7.43 -18.04 4.33
N VAL A 92 8.59 -18.56 4.76
CA VAL A 92 9.53 -17.79 5.60
C VAL A 92 9.93 -16.47 4.93
N GLN A 93 10.05 -16.49 3.59
CA GLN A 93 10.39 -15.33 2.76
C GLN A 93 9.27 -14.27 2.73
N ASP A 94 8.04 -14.62 3.13
CA ASP A 94 6.94 -13.66 3.26
C ASP A 94 7.11 -12.77 4.50
N SER A 95 7.99 -13.13 5.44
CA SER A 95 8.26 -12.29 6.61
C SER A 95 8.70 -10.88 6.21
N GLY A 96 8.09 -9.87 6.82
CA GLY A 96 8.39 -8.47 6.52
C GLY A 96 7.28 -7.52 6.97
N PHE A 97 7.44 -6.26 6.60
CA PHE A 97 6.48 -5.19 6.79
C PHE A 97 5.67 -5.00 5.51
N TYR A 98 4.35 -4.96 5.69
CA TYR A 98 3.38 -4.80 4.62
C TYR A 98 2.63 -3.50 4.84
N THR A 99 2.82 -2.57 3.93
CA THR A 99 2.22 -1.23 4.00
C THR A 99 1.01 -1.18 3.07
N CYS A 100 -0.13 -0.70 3.56
CA CYS A 100 -1.29 -0.41 2.73
C CYS A 100 -1.49 1.11 2.58
N VAL A 101 -1.74 1.56 1.35
CA VAL A 101 -1.88 2.98 1.01
C VAL A 101 -3.17 3.19 0.23
N LEU A 102 -3.92 4.24 0.58
CA LEU A 102 -5.07 4.70 -0.19
C LEU A 102 -4.71 5.91 -1.02
N ARG A 103 -4.96 5.85 -2.33
CA ARG A 103 -4.67 6.92 -3.27
C ARG A 103 -5.86 7.24 -4.16
N TRP A 104 -6.11 8.52 -4.41
CA TRP A 104 -7.14 8.95 -5.36
C TRP A 104 -6.78 8.50 -6.78
N VAL A 105 -7.75 7.98 -7.54
CA VAL A 105 -7.54 7.58 -8.95
C VAL A 105 -7.09 8.77 -9.80
N SER A 106 -7.49 9.98 -9.44
CA SER A 106 -7.08 11.22 -10.12
C SER A 106 -5.63 11.61 -9.90
N CYS A 107 -4.96 11.04 -8.88
CA CYS A 107 -3.54 11.25 -8.61
C CYS A 107 -2.72 10.61 -9.74
N ARG A 108 -2.25 11.43 -10.69
CA ARG A 108 -1.29 10.99 -11.69
C ARG A 108 0.08 11.07 -11.04
N ARG A 109 0.87 9.99 -11.04
CA ARG A 109 2.31 10.13 -10.77
C ARG A 109 2.81 11.23 -11.70
N GLY A 110 3.39 12.30 -11.15
CA GLY A 110 4.17 13.24 -11.92
C GLY A 110 5.10 12.45 -12.83
N LYS A 111 4.82 12.45 -14.14
CA LYS A 111 5.84 12.07 -15.10
C LYS A 111 6.85 13.20 -15.03
N GLU A 112 7.98 12.94 -14.40
CA GLU A 112 9.15 13.80 -14.51
C GLU A 112 9.38 14.09 -16.00
N GLY A 113 9.49 15.38 -16.31
CA GLY A 113 9.26 15.93 -17.63
C GLY A 113 10.23 15.45 -18.71
N GLY A 114 9.71 15.34 -19.92
CA GLY A 114 10.49 15.37 -21.16
C GLY A 114 9.94 16.44 -22.08
N ARG A 115 10.44 17.68 -21.95
CA ARG A 115 10.26 18.75 -22.94
C ARG A 115 10.97 18.31 -24.22
N LYS A 116 10.24 18.07 -25.31
CA LYS A 116 10.79 18.19 -26.67
C LYS A 116 10.16 19.43 -27.30
N GLU A 117 10.95 20.50 -27.37
CA GLU A 117 10.72 21.54 -28.36
C GLU A 117 10.92 20.96 -29.75
N GLY A 118 10.04 21.36 -30.66
CA GLY A 118 10.12 21.21 -32.11
C GLY A 118 9.33 22.34 -32.73
#